data_AF-A0A515KP29-F1
#
_entry.id   AF-A0A515KP29-F1
#
_cell.length_a   1.000
_cell.length_b   1.000
_cell.length_c   1.000
_cell.angle_alpha   90.00
_cell.angle_beta   90.00
_cell.angle_gamma   90.00
#
_symmetry.space_group_name_H-M   'P 1'
#
loop_
_entity.id
_entity.type
_entity.pdbx_description
1 polymer ?
#
loop_
_entity_poly.entity_id
_entity_poly.type
_entity_poly.pdbx_seq_one_letter_code
_entity_poly.pdbx_strand_id
1 'polypeptide(L)'
;MTKLVNAAAFSYEACSSIEETHRTIMANQMATPIANEKRARDAHFEVQQNAAHAIDTAISLAVASRDAVAASYEGPPKAKNIDEATVFSDTRAVLARMSPRERRKAVDAAIDSGEDSVIAAVLNAPSLTSGFSKLEIDAIRVKWQRERFPKEVDRVARLDRAIDDLLRGGQSMVGFCASFTNAKAVSEAIESERDALARTTN
;
A
#
# COMPACT_ATOMS: atom_id res chain seq x y z
N MET A 1 -5.68 -6.40 11.12
CA MET A 1 -4.95 -7.64 10.78
C MET A 1 -5.88 -8.73 10.23
N THR A 2 -7.00 -9.06 10.89
CA THR A 2 -7.93 -10.12 10.44
C THR A 2 -8.37 -9.99 8.97
N LYS A 3 -8.72 -8.78 8.52
CA LYS A 3 -9.11 -8.56 7.11
C LYS A 3 -8.00 -8.79 6.08
N LEU A 4 -6.73 -8.58 6.45
CA LEU A 4 -5.59 -8.80 5.54
C LEU A 4 -5.28 -10.30 5.39
N VAL A 5 -5.34 -11.03 6.51
CA VAL A 5 -5.22 -12.49 6.51
C VAL A 5 -6.34 -13.11 5.68
N ASN A 6 -7.57 -12.59 5.81
CA ASN A 6 -8.70 -13.06 5.01
C ASN A 6 -8.52 -12.81 3.52
N ALA A 7 -7.90 -11.70 3.10
CA ALA A 7 -7.67 -11.41 1.68
C ALA A 7 -6.68 -12.40 1.05
N ALA A 8 -5.60 -12.75 1.76
CA ALA A 8 -4.64 -13.75 1.27
C ALA A 8 -5.25 -15.15 1.20
N ALA A 9 -6.04 -15.55 2.20
CA ALA A 9 -6.80 -16.80 2.17
C ALA A 9 -7.79 -16.82 1.00
N PHE A 10 -8.48 -15.70 0.75
CA PHE A 10 -9.41 -15.56 -0.36
C PHE A 10 -8.74 -15.75 -1.73
N SER A 11 -7.52 -15.23 -1.93
CA SER A 11 -6.77 -15.46 -3.17
C SER A 11 -6.45 -16.94 -3.38
N TYR A 12 -6.09 -17.67 -2.32
CA TYR A 12 -5.83 -19.11 -2.40
C TYR A 12 -7.11 -19.89 -2.72
N GLU A 13 -8.21 -19.58 -2.03
CA GLU A 13 -9.53 -20.17 -2.29
C GLU A 13 -9.99 -19.90 -3.73
N ALA A 14 -9.78 -18.68 -4.24
CA ALA A 14 -10.08 -18.30 -5.61
C ALA A 14 -9.28 -19.13 -6.63
N CYS A 15 -7.97 -19.32 -6.42
CA CYS A 15 -7.14 -20.18 -7.27
C CYS A 15 -7.63 -21.64 -7.27
N SER A 16 -7.98 -22.18 -6.09
CA SER A 16 -8.51 -23.54 -5.98
C SER A 16 -9.85 -23.69 -6.69
N SER A 17 -10.74 -22.71 -6.54
CA SER A 17 -12.04 -22.67 -7.20
C SER A 17 -11.91 -22.59 -8.73
N ILE A 18 -10.93 -21.83 -9.22
CA ILE A 18 -10.61 -21.73 -10.64
C ILE A 18 -10.15 -23.09 -11.19
N GLU A 19 -9.25 -23.79 -10.50
CA GLU A 19 -8.78 -25.10 -10.95
C GLU A 19 -9.93 -26.12 -11.03
N GLU A 20 -10.79 -26.18 -10.01
CA GLU A 20 -11.94 -27.07 -9.96
C GLU A 20 -12.97 -26.74 -11.07
N THR A 21 -13.24 -25.44 -11.26
CA THR A 21 -14.16 -24.94 -12.29
C THR A 21 -13.63 -25.27 -13.68
N HIS A 22 -12.33 -25.03 -13.93
CA HIS A 22 -11.67 -25.37 -15.18
C HIS A 22 -11.81 -26.87 -15.48
N ARG A 23 -11.45 -27.72 -14.51
CA ARG A 23 -11.52 -29.19 -14.64
C ARG A 23 -12.94 -29.65 -14.97
N THR A 24 -13.94 -29.09 -14.28
CA THR A 24 -15.36 -29.43 -14.48
C THR A 24 -15.84 -29.03 -15.88
N ILE A 25 -15.50 -27.82 -16.34
CA ILE A 25 -15.89 -27.33 -17.66
C ILE A 25 -15.21 -28.15 -18.77
N MET A 26 -13.92 -28.46 -18.63
CA MET A 26 -13.17 -29.21 -19.64
C MET A 26 -13.57 -30.69 -19.72
N ALA A 27 -14.14 -31.26 -18.65
CA ALA A 27 -14.69 -32.62 -18.66
C ALA A 27 -16.02 -32.74 -19.44
N ASN A 28 -16.66 -31.63 -19.81
CA ASN A 28 -17.93 -31.65 -20.51
C ASN A 28 -17.78 -32.05 -21.99
N GLN A 29 -18.09 -33.31 -22.31
CA GLN A 29 -18.03 -33.86 -23.66
C GLN A 29 -19.17 -33.39 -24.59
N MET A 30 -20.22 -32.75 -24.05
CA MET A 30 -21.37 -32.28 -24.84
C MET A 30 -21.10 -30.95 -25.55
N ALA A 31 -19.99 -30.29 -25.25
CA ALA A 31 -19.58 -29.03 -25.85
C ALA A 31 -18.26 -29.18 -26.60
N THR A 32 -18.01 -28.32 -27.58
CA THR A 32 -16.73 -28.33 -28.30
C THR A 32 -15.60 -27.86 -27.38
N PRO A 33 -14.36 -28.34 -27.57
CA PRO A 33 -13.23 -27.90 -26.75
C PRO A 33 -13.06 -26.38 -26.73
N ILE A 34 -13.26 -25.72 -27.87
CA ILE A 34 -13.20 -24.26 -28.02
C ILE A 34 -14.29 -23.55 -27.19
N ALA A 35 -15.51 -24.08 -27.17
CA ALA A 35 -16.59 -23.54 -26.35
C ALA A 35 -16.33 -23.74 -24.84
N ASN A 36 -15.72 -24.86 -24.45
CA ASN A 36 -15.31 -25.11 -23.06
C ASN A 36 -14.20 -24.15 -22.62
N GLU A 37 -13.19 -23.89 -23.45
CA GLU A 37 -12.14 -22.90 -23.17
C GLU A 37 -12.72 -21.49 -22.94
N LYS A 38 -13.67 -21.06 -23.78
CA LYS A 38 -14.35 -19.77 -23.59
C LYS A 38 -15.12 -19.73 -22.27
N ARG A 39 -15.93 -20.75 -21.98
CA ARG A 39 -16.69 -20.83 -20.73
C ARG A 39 -15.77 -20.85 -19.50
N ALA A 40 -14.66 -21.57 -19.57
CA ALA A 40 -13.68 -21.61 -18.49
C ALA A 40 -13.07 -20.22 -18.28
N ARG A 41 -12.67 -19.52 -19.35
CA ARG A 41 -12.21 -18.13 -19.24
C ARG A 41 -13.24 -17.22 -18.57
N ASP A 42 -14.48 -17.25 -19.04
CA ASP A 42 -15.53 -16.36 -18.53
C ASP A 42 -15.78 -16.63 -17.03
N ALA A 43 -15.80 -17.90 -16.62
CA ALA A 43 -15.92 -18.29 -15.22
C ALA A 43 -14.70 -17.88 -14.38
N HIS A 44 -13.47 -18.05 -14.90
CA HIS A 44 -12.26 -17.60 -14.21
C HIS A 44 -12.24 -16.09 -14.02
N PHE A 45 -12.70 -15.34 -15.02
CA PHE A 45 -12.76 -13.89 -14.96
C PHE A 45 -13.70 -13.40 -13.86
N GLU A 46 -14.86 -14.04 -13.69
CA GLU A 46 -15.79 -13.73 -12.61
C GLU A 46 -15.16 -13.96 -11.22
N VAL A 47 -14.52 -15.12 -11.01
CA VAL A 47 -13.81 -15.44 -9.76
C VAL A 47 -12.67 -14.45 -9.52
N GLN A 48 -11.89 -14.15 -10.55
CA GLN A 48 -10.77 -13.20 -10.50
C GLN A 48 -11.25 -11.79 -10.14
N GLN A 49 -12.38 -11.33 -10.70
CA GLN A 49 -12.93 -10.01 -10.42
C GLN A 49 -13.35 -9.88 -8.96
N ASN A 50 -14.01 -10.90 -8.42
CA ASN A 50 -14.42 -10.94 -7.01
C ASN A 50 -13.19 -10.92 -6.07
N ALA A 51 -12.15 -11.70 -6.41
CA ALA A 51 -10.90 -11.73 -5.65
C ALA A 51 -10.13 -10.41 -5.73
N ALA A 52 -10.04 -9.81 -6.91
CA ALA A 52 -9.43 -8.50 -7.09
C ALA A 52 -10.14 -7.44 -6.23
N HIS A 53 -11.47 -7.40 -6.25
CA HIS A 53 -12.24 -6.46 -5.43
C HIS A 53 -12.00 -6.65 -3.91
N ALA A 54 -11.90 -7.90 -3.45
CA ALA A 54 -11.59 -8.21 -2.06
C ALA A 54 -10.18 -7.72 -1.66
N ILE A 55 -9.19 -7.93 -2.54
CA ILE A 55 -7.82 -7.44 -2.36
C ILE A 55 -7.79 -5.91 -2.34
N ASP A 56 -8.43 -5.24 -3.30
CA ASP A 56 -8.48 -3.77 -3.40
C ASP A 56 -9.12 -3.14 -2.15
N THR A 57 -10.19 -3.75 -1.66
CA THR A 57 -10.84 -3.34 -0.41
C THR A 57 -9.90 -3.48 0.78
N ALA A 58 -9.17 -4.61 0.86
CA ALA A 58 -8.23 -4.86 1.94
C ALA A 58 -7.03 -3.89 1.91
N ILE A 59 -6.49 -3.61 0.72
CA ILE A 59 -5.43 -2.62 0.50
C ILE A 59 -5.91 -1.23 0.92
N SER A 60 -7.10 -0.81 0.47
CA SER A 60 -7.66 0.50 0.81
C SER A 60 -7.80 0.69 2.32
N LEU A 61 -8.26 -0.34 3.03
CA LEU A 61 -8.34 -0.32 4.50
C LEU A 61 -6.97 -0.30 5.18
N ALA A 62 -5.98 -1.02 4.62
CA ALA A 62 -4.61 -0.99 5.15
C ALA A 62 -3.95 0.37 4.96
N VAL A 63 -4.11 0.99 3.79
CA VAL A 63 -3.62 2.35 3.49
C VAL A 63 -4.27 3.35 4.44
N ALA A 64 -5.60 3.32 4.60
CA ALA A 64 -6.29 4.20 5.54
C ALA A 64 -5.79 3.99 6.99
N SER A 65 -5.57 2.74 7.42
CA SER A 65 -5.01 2.46 8.75
C SER A 65 -3.56 2.91 8.88
N ARG A 66 -2.75 2.78 7.83
CA ARG A 66 -1.35 3.19 7.79
C ARG A 66 -1.28 4.71 7.94
N ASP A 67 -2.07 5.44 7.17
CA ASP A 67 -2.09 6.90 7.17
C ASP A 67 -2.64 7.43 8.50
N ALA A 68 -3.66 6.80 9.08
CA ALA A 68 -4.17 7.14 10.40
C ALA A 68 -3.12 6.96 11.51
N VAL A 69 -2.32 5.89 11.43
CA VAL A 69 -1.22 5.66 12.37
C VAL A 69 -0.09 6.66 12.11
N ALA A 70 0.30 6.89 10.85
CA ALA A 70 1.32 7.87 10.48
C ALA A 70 0.99 9.29 10.97
N ALA A 71 -0.27 9.70 10.84
CA ALA A 71 -0.75 11.00 11.31
C ALA A 71 -0.62 11.17 12.83
N SER A 72 -0.69 10.09 13.62
CA SER A 72 -0.61 10.20 15.08
C SER A 72 0.79 10.49 15.61
N TYR A 73 1.84 10.33 14.78
CA TYR A 73 3.23 10.57 15.16
C TYR A 73 4.01 11.38 14.11
N GLU A 74 3.33 12.18 13.30
CA GLU A 74 3.95 12.95 12.21
C GLU A 74 5.05 13.91 12.73
N GLY A 75 4.88 14.46 13.92
CA GLY A 75 5.84 15.34 14.56
C GLY A 75 5.44 15.69 16.00
N PRO A 76 6.35 16.33 16.76
CA PRO A 76 6.05 16.83 18.09
C PRO A 76 4.95 17.92 18.04
N PRO A 77 4.19 18.11 19.14
CA PRO A 77 3.10 19.08 19.19
C PRO A 77 3.53 20.48 18.75
N LYS A 78 2.65 21.16 18.02
CA LYS A 78 2.82 22.59 17.67
C LYS A 78 2.66 23.45 18.92
N ALA A 79 3.23 24.65 18.88
CA ALA A 79 3.05 25.65 19.95
C ALA A 79 1.57 25.93 20.17
N LYS A 80 1.14 25.92 21.44
CA LYS A 80 -0.26 26.08 21.84
C LYS A 80 -0.65 27.55 22.03
N ASN A 81 0.33 28.39 22.35
CA ASN A 81 0.15 29.80 22.66
C ASN A 81 1.33 30.64 22.13
N ILE A 82 1.20 31.97 22.26
CA ILE A 82 2.19 32.93 21.76
C ILE A 82 3.52 32.82 22.51
N ASP A 83 3.49 32.50 23.81
CA ASP A 83 4.71 32.37 24.62
C ASP A 83 5.54 31.17 24.16
N GLU A 84 4.92 30.01 23.96
CA GLU A 84 5.56 28.82 23.38
C GLU A 84 6.08 29.09 21.96
N ALA A 85 5.32 29.83 21.14
CA ALA A 85 5.75 30.19 19.80
C ALA A 85 7.00 31.11 19.83
N THR A 86 7.08 32.01 20.80
CA THR A 86 8.25 32.87 21.06
C THR A 86 9.45 32.02 21.45
N VAL A 87 9.29 31.11 22.41
CA VAL A 87 10.36 30.17 22.83
C VAL A 87 10.85 29.33 21.64
N PHE A 88 9.95 28.84 20.78
CA PHE A 88 10.33 28.09 19.59
C PHE A 88 11.10 28.97 18.59
N SER A 89 10.72 30.24 18.44
CA SER A 89 11.43 31.20 17.59
C SER A 89 12.85 31.48 18.10
N ASP A 90 12.98 31.72 19.41
CA ASP A 90 14.27 31.98 20.04
C ASP A 90 15.18 30.75 19.98
N THR A 91 14.62 29.55 20.19
CA THR A 91 15.35 28.28 20.03
C THR A 91 15.91 28.14 18.61
N ARG A 92 15.11 28.44 17.59
CA ARG A 92 15.58 28.44 16.20
C ARG A 92 16.66 29.48 15.94
N ALA A 93 16.51 30.69 16.48
CA ALA A 93 17.51 31.75 16.33
C ALA A 93 18.87 31.35 16.95
N VAL A 94 18.85 30.68 18.10
CA VAL A 94 20.04 30.12 18.74
C VAL A 94 20.66 29.01 17.87
N LEU A 95 19.86 28.04 17.40
CA LEU A 95 20.33 26.97 16.54
C LEU A 95 20.93 27.50 15.23
N ALA A 96 20.32 28.52 14.60
CA ALA A 96 20.79 29.10 13.36
C ALA A 96 22.19 29.75 13.49
N ARG A 97 22.54 30.25 14.68
CA ARG A 97 23.86 30.85 14.97
C ARG A 97 24.96 29.80 15.22
N MET A 98 24.60 28.55 15.47
CA MET A 98 25.57 27.45 15.62
C MET A 98 26.14 27.02 14.28
N SER A 99 27.36 26.48 14.30
CA SER A 99 27.90 25.78 13.13
C SER A 99 27.02 24.57 12.77
N PRO A 100 26.96 24.11 11.50
CA PRO A 100 26.13 22.97 11.11
C PRO A 100 26.38 21.71 11.96
N ARG A 101 27.63 21.46 12.34
CA ARG A 101 28.02 20.31 13.17
C ARG A 101 27.47 20.43 14.60
N GLU A 102 27.62 21.59 15.23
CA GLU A 102 27.12 21.84 16.59
C GLU A 102 25.60 21.80 16.64
N ARG A 103 24.95 22.41 15.63
CA ARG A 103 23.50 22.42 15.50
C ARG A 103 22.94 21.00 15.42
N ARG A 104 23.56 20.15 14.59
CA ARG A 104 23.16 18.75 14.47
C ARG A 104 23.36 18.00 15.80
N LYS A 105 24.50 18.19 16.46
CA LYS A 105 24.78 17.59 17.77
C LYS A 105 23.77 18.02 18.84
N ALA A 106 23.36 19.29 18.85
CA ALA A 106 22.37 19.81 19.78
C ALA A 106 20.99 19.18 19.56
N VAL A 107 20.55 19.04 18.30
CA VAL A 107 19.28 18.37 17.98
C VAL A 107 19.35 16.88 18.31
N ASP A 108 20.45 16.20 18.00
CA ASP A 108 20.63 14.80 18.36
C ASP A 108 20.58 14.59 19.88
N ALA A 109 21.24 15.46 20.65
CA ALA A 109 21.17 15.42 22.12
C ALA A 109 19.75 15.65 22.64
N ALA A 110 18.98 16.57 22.04
CA ALA A 110 17.59 16.82 22.43
C ALA A 110 16.66 15.63 22.12
N ILE A 111 16.89 14.91 21.02
CA ILE A 111 16.16 13.66 20.74
C ILE A 111 16.45 12.66 21.86
N ASP A 112 17.74 12.42 22.12
CA ASP A 112 18.22 11.42 23.06
C ASP A 112 17.77 11.75 24.51
N SER A 113 17.68 13.04 24.87
CA SER A 113 17.36 13.50 26.23
C SER A 113 15.87 13.56 26.56
N GLY A 114 14.96 13.55 25.58
CA GLY A 114 13.54 13.79 25.88
C GLY A 114 13.00 15.17 25.51
N GLU A 115 13.84 16.08 25.01
CA GLU A 115 13.51 17.50 24.87
C GLU A 115 12.70 17.82 23.61
N ASP A 116 11.42 17.43 23.62
CA ASP A 116 10.53 17.60 22.48
C ASP A 116 10.26 19.07 22.11
N SER A 117 10.50 20.03 23.02
CA SER A 117 10.37 21.48 22.73
C SER A 117 11.38 21.96 21.68
N VAL A 118 12.64 21.50 21.77
CA VAL A 118 13.69 21.81 20.79
C VAL A 118 13.35 21.17 19.44
N ILE A 119 12.89 19.92 19.47
CA ILE A 119 12.50 19.20 18.26
C ILE A 119 11.26 19.84 17.61
N ALA A 120 10.29 20.29 18.41
CA ALA A 120 9.12 21.02 17.93
C ALA A 120 9.49 22.35 17.29
N ALA A 121 10.45 23.07 17.85
CA ALA A 121 10.96 24.30 17.27
C ALA A 121 11.55 24.07 15.88
N VAL A 122 12.21 22.93 15.64
CA VAL A 122 12.83 22.56 14.37
C VAL A 122 11.81 21.99 13.38
N LEU A 123 11.06 20.95 13.76
CA LEU A 123 10.21 20.18 12.84
C LEU A 123 8.92 20.90 12.41
N ASN A 124 8.46 21.89 13.17
CA ASN A 124 7.27 22.68 12.83
C ASN A 124 7.60 23.98 12.07
N ALA A 125 8.87 24.25 11.78
CA ALA A 125 9.30 25.48 11.14
C ALA A 125 9.72 25.28 9.68
N PRO A 126 9.58 26.31 8.81
CA PRO A 126 10.16 26.26 7.48
C PRO A 126 11.69 26.06 7.53
N SER A 127 12.23 25.28 6.59
CA SER A 127 13.66 24.99 6.48
C SER A 127 14.53 26.23 6.59
N LEU A 128 14.14 27.30 5.89
CA LEU A 128 14.81 28.61 5.88
C LEU A 128 15.06 29.19 7.29
N THR A 129 14.12 29.01 8.23
CA THR A 129 14.19 29.61 9.58
C THR A 129 14.88 28.71 10.61
N SER A 130 14.90 27.40 10.37
CA SER A 130 15.53 26.42 11.27
C SER A 130 17.05 26.31 11.07
N GLY A 131 17.55 26.79 9.93
CA GLY A 131 18.93 26.59 9.48
C GLY A 131 19.20 25.20 8.92
N PHE A 132 18.23 24.28 8.92
CA PHE A 132 18.37 22.96 8.33
C PHE A 132 17.85 22.92 6.90
N SER A 133 18.51 22.14 6.05
CA SER A 133 17.96 21.75 4.75
C SER A 133 16.72 20.86 4.93
N LYS A 134 15.89 20.76 3.89
CA LYS A 134 14.72 19.88 3.90
C LYS A 134 15.11 18.42 4.20
N LEU A 135 16.19 17.94 3.59
CA LEU A 135 16.69 16.58 3.80
C LEU A 135 17.11 16.33 5.25
N GLU A 136 17.73 17.31 5.91
CA GLU A 136 18.10 17.19 7.33
C GLU A 136 16.87 17.17 8.24
N ILE A 137 15.86 17.98 7.95
CA ILE A 137 14.58 17.97 8.70
C ILE A 137 13.91 16.61 8.58
N ASP A 138 13.86 16.03 7.37
CA ASP A 138 13.29 14.70 7.15
C ASP A 138 14.07 13.62 7.92
N ALA A 139 15.41 13.70 7.93
CA ALA A 139 16.25 12.79 8.71
C ALA A 139 16.05 12.95 10.23
N ILE A 140 15.92 14.17 10.74
CA ILE A 140 15.63 14.46 12.15
C ILE A 140 14.25 13.90 12.52
N ARG A 141 13.23 14.10 11.67
CA ARG A 141 11.89 13.56 11.87
C ARG A 141 11.92 12.04 11.98
N VAL A 142 12.56 11.36 11.03
CA VAL A 142 12.67 9.89 11.07
C VAL A 142 13.38 9.40 12.33
N LYS A 143 14.48 10.06 12.75
CA LYS A 143 15.17 9.71 13.99
C LYS A 143 14.26 9.90 15.20
N TRP A 144 13.63 11.07 15.34
CA TRP A 144 12.72 11.36 16.45
C TRP A 144 11.53 10.38 16.52
N GLN A 145 10.92 10.06 15.37
CA GLN A 145 9.82 9.10 15.30
C GLN A 145 10.24 7.69 15.76
N ARG A 146 11.44 7.24 15.39
CA ARG A 146 11.97 5.93 15.81
C ARG A 146 12.23 5.86 17.31
N GLU A 147 12.75 6.94 17.91
CA GLU A 147 13.02 6.99 19.35
C GLU A 147 11.75 7.15 20.18
N ARG A 148 10.81 8.00 19.76
CA ARG A 148 9.59 8.30 20.52
C ARG A 148 8.44 7.33 20.28
N PHE A 149 8.28 6.86 19.06
CA PHE A 149 7.15 6.05 18.61
C PHE A 149 7.60 4.76 17.91
N PRO A 150 8.48 3.95 18.52
CA PRO A 150 9.04 2.76 17.86
C PRO A 150 7.96 1.75 17.47
N LYS A 151 6.88 1.64 18.27
CA LYS A 151 5.77 0.71 18.02
C LYS A 151 4.94 1.13 16.83
N GLU A 152 4.68 2.42 16.67
CA GLU A 152 3.91 3.01 15.59
C GLU A 152 4.70 2.93 14.28
N VAL A 153 6.00 3.25 14.32
CA VAL A 153 6.91 3.08 13.18
C VAL A 153 6.96 1.62 12.72
N ASP A 154 7.14 0.67 13.64
CA ASP A 154 7.10 -0.77 13.33
C ASP A 154 5.73 -1.20 12.78
N ARG A 155 4.64 -0.66 13.34
CA ARG A 155 3.28 -0.92 12.84
C ARG A 155 3.10 -0.43 11.40
N VAL A 156 3.55 0.78 11.06
CA VAL A 156 3.50 1.27 9.68
C VAL A 156 4.35 0.40 8.76
N ALA A 157 5.57 0.03 9.16
CA ALA A 157 6.42 -0.85 8.37
C ALA A 157 5.81 -2.26 8.15
N ARG A 158 5.02 -2.79 9.11
CA ARG A 158 4.25 -4.02 8.91
C ARG A 158 3.08 -3.84 7.95
N LEU A 159 2.38 -2.71 8.02
CA LEU A 159 1.27 -2.40 7.12
C LEU A 159 1.77 -2.23 5.68
N ASP A 160 2.88 -1.52 5.47
CA ASP A 160 3.51 -1.34 4.16
C ASP A 160 3.87 -2.71 3.55
N ARG A 161 4.55 -3.58 4.32
CA ARG A 161 4.85 -4.95 3.86
C ARG A 161 3.59 -5.76 3.51
N ALA A 162 2.54 -5.65 4.32
CA ALA A 162 1.29 -6.36 4.04
C ALA A 162 0.60 -5.84 2.78
N ILE A 163 0.67 -4.54 2.49
CA ILE A 163 0.16 -3.95 1.25
C ILE A 163 0.96 -4.50 0.05
N ASP A 164 2.30 -4.51 0.15
CA ASP A 164 3.17 -5.04 -0.90
C ASP A 164 2.93 -6.54 -1.15
N ASP A 165 2.73 -7.32 -0.10
CA ASP A 165 2.38 -8.74 -0.19
C ASP A 165 1.05 -8.96 -0.91
N LEU A 166 0.03 -8.15 -0.60
CA LEU A 166 -1.28 -8.23 -1.27
C LEU A 166 -1.21 -7.83 -2.75
N LEU A 167 -0.45 -6.78 -3.08
CA LEU A 167 -0.23 -6.37 -4.48
C LEU A 167 0.45 -7.47 -5.28
N ARG A 168 1.50 -8.07 -4.72
CA ARG A 168 2.21 -9.20 -5.35
C ARG A 168 1.31 -10.43 -5.48
N GLY A 169 0.56 -10.77 -4.43
CA GLY A 169 -0.39 -11.88 -4.43
C GLY A 169 -1.47 -11.71 -5.50
N GLY A 170 -2.03 -10.51 -5.64
CA GLY A 170 -2.97 -10.17 -6.70
C GLY A 170 -2.38 -10.36 -8.09
N GLN A 171 -1.17 -9.86 -8.34
CA GLN A 171 -0.46 -10.07 -9.62
C GLN A 171 -0.21 -11.55 -9.91
N SER A 172 0.23 -12.32 -8.92
CA SER A 172 0.45 -13.77 -9.06
C SER A 172 -0.85 -14.51 -9.38
N MET A 173 -1.96 -14.15 -8.72
CA MET A 173 -3.28 -14.72 -9.00
C MET A 173 -3.71 -14.43 -10.44
N VAL A 174 -3.57 -13.19 -10.93
CA VAL A 174 -3.88 -12.84 -12.33
C VAL A 174 -3.04 -13.68 -13.30
N GLY A 175 -1.73 -13.80 -13.05
CA GLY A 175 -0.84 -14.62 -13.87
C GLY A 175 -1.22 -16.10 -13.87
N PHE A 176 -1.61 -16.64 -12.70
CA PHE A 176 -2.10 -18.01 -12.57
C PHE A 176 -3.38 -18.22 -13.39
N CYS A 177 -4.38 -17.33 -13.28
CA CYS A 177 -5.62 -17.40 -14.05
C CYS A 177 -5.37 -17.40 -15.56
N ALA A 178 -4.45 -16.54 -16.02
CA ALA A 178 -4.07 -16.44 -17.43
C ALA A 178 -3.44 -17.74 -17.96
N SER A 179 -2.82 -18.57 -17.10
CA SER A 179 -2.19 -19.83 -17.52
C SER A 179 -3.19 -20.95 -17.86
N PHE A 180 -4.45 -20.84 -17.42
CA PHE A 180 -5.50 -21.83 -17.73
C PHE A 180 -6.25 -21.58 -19.03
N THR A 181 -6.00 -20.45 -19.69
CA THR A 181 -6.75 -20.07 -20.89
C THR A 181 -5.80 -19.99 -22.07
N ASN A 182 -6.07 -20.77 -23.12
CA ASN A 182 -5.35 -20.61 -24.38
C ASN A 182 -5.90 -19.39 -25.12
N ALA A 183 -5.18 -18.26 -25.06
CA ALA A 183 -5.60 -16.99 -25.67
C ALA A 183 -5.98 -17.12 -27.15
N LYS A 184 -5.29 -17.99 -27.91
CA LYS A 184 -5.60 -18.24 -29.33
C LYS A 184 -6.94 -18.97 -29.49
N ALA A 185 -7.15 -20.04 -28.73
CA ALA A 185 -8.39 -20.82 -28.78
C ALA A 185 -9.60 -19.97 -28.37
N VAL A 186 -9.43 -19.11 -27.36
CA VAL A 186 -10.47 -18.15 -26.94
C VAL A 186 -10.79 -17.14 -28.05
N SER A 187 -9.78 -16.61 -28.74
CA SER A 187 -10.00 -15.67 -29.86
C SER A 187 -10.78 -16.33 -31.00
N GLU A 188 -10.41 -17.56 -31.36
CA GLU A 188 -11.11 -18.36 -32.37
C GLU A 188 -12.56 -18.65 -31.97
N ALA A 189 -12.83 -18.91 -30.68
CA ALA A 189 -14.18 -19.09 -30.14
C ALA A 189 -15.07 -17.87 -30.36
N ILE A 190 -14.53 -16.68 -30.06
CA ILE A 190 -15.26 -15.41 -30.16
C ILE A 190 -15.56 -15.07 -31.62
N GLU A 191 -14.61 -15.30 -32.52
CA GLU A 191 -14.79 -15.06 -33.96
C GLU A 191 -15.85 -16.01 -34.55
N SER A 192 -15.78 -17.29 -34.22
CA SER A 192 -16.75 -18.29 -34.69
C SER A 192 -18.19 -17.98 -34.24
N GLU A 193 -18.37 -17.48 -33.01
CA GLU A 193 -19.70 -17.08 -32.51
C GLU A 193 -20.23 -15.83 -33.20
N ARG A 194 -19.36 -14.84 -33.47
CA ARG A 194 -19.72 -13.64 -34.24
C ARG A 194 -20.18 -14.00 -35.65
N ASP A 195 -19.46 -14.90 -36.32
CA ASP A 195 -19.82 -15.38 -37.65
C ASP A 195 -21.15 -16.15 -37.65
N ALA A 196 -21.39 -16.96 -36.62
CA ALA A 196 -22.65 -17.69 -36.47
C ALA A 196 -23.84 -16.72 -36.29
N LEU A 197 -23.69 -15.69 -35.44
CA LEU A 197 -24.73 -14.67 -35.23
C LEU A 197 -25.02 -13.88 -36.51
N ALA A 198 -23.97 -13.46 -37.24
CA ALA A 198 -24.12 -12.73 -38.50
C ALA A 198 -24.89 -13.52 -39.58
N ARG A 199 -24.75 -14.86 -39.58
CA ARG A 199 -25.50 -15.74 -40.50
C ARG A 199 -26.96 -15.90 -40.12
N THR A 200 -27.32 -15.77 -38.83
CA THR A 200 -28.71 -15.89 -38.38
C THR A 200 -29.54 -14.62 -38.57
N THR A 201 -28.88 -13.47 -38.78
CA THR A 201 -29.53 -12.16 -38.99
C THR A 201 -29.79 -11.79 -40.46
N ASN A 202 -29.29 -12.58 -41.41
CA ASN A 202 -29.54 -12.43 -42.86
C ASN A 202 -30.55 -13.47 -43.34
#